data_AF-S0FV31-F1
#
_entry.id   AF-S0FV31-F1
#
_cell.length_a   1.000
_cell.length_b   1.000
_cell.length_c   1.000
_cell.angle_alpha   90.00
_cell.angle_beta   90.00
_cell.angle_gamma   90.00
#
_symmetry.space_group_name_H-M   'P 1'
#
loop_
_entity.id
_entity.type
_entity.pdbx_description
1 polymer ?
#
loop_
_entity_poly.entity_id
_entity_poly.type
_entity_poly.pdbx_seq_one_letter_code
_entity_poly.pdbx_strand_id
1 'polypeptide(L)'
;MMLFLCSHNNVNLFDWLNESSLVEQPFMLKKISSNQLDLSSFAKKEALSINYYKYLTVDLSAVTNDSDNFKIALQSIQMVNPKIKFLYIDIGNKMPVLQEVIKSLGDIPIICTSPDQDTSQFKSEVTSSIQYMPPNKDTEKENMNETEIETTPKSELQDSIKSNKKEYVFPDKDVMVAVLNSYTKSGATTLSINLASYLHSIGASVAYVECNGDLDHLDKIRSSTSGFTAVKENRYDRNGVIYLKSELPEGLDFVINDMSGTIQDGTEIDALEFISKCNIVILCGTSKPYELQDVKNKIQILEKNNCKKICLCLAFAPDYEKAHLVDMFGTKNVRVYFNGYTPDMFKNNVNSEMFKRICQDHIQEKINDKMLKLF
;
A
#
# COMPACT_ATOMS: atom_id res chain seq x y z
N MET A 1 -1.68 -5.49 -16.36
CA MET A 1 -2.54 -5.45 -17.56
C MET A 1 -3.14 -4.06 -17.69
N MET A 2 -3.11 -3.48 -18.89
CA MET A 2 -3.79 -2.24 -19.26
C MET A 2 -5.01 -2.58 -20.11
N LEU A 3 -6.13 -1.94 -19.82
CA LEU A 3 -7.28 -1.90 -20.72
C LEU A 3 -7.24 -0.56 -21.46
N PHE A 4 -7.24 -0.61 -22.79
CA PHE A 4 -7.30 0.58 -23.63
C PHE A 4 -8.64 0.64 -24.37
N LEU A 5 -9.46 1.63 -24.01
CA LEU A 5 -10.70 1.96 -24.69
C LEU A 5 -10.38 3.04 -25.73
N CYS A 6 -10.54 2.71 -27.02
CA CYS A 6 -9.96 3.50 -28.11
C CYS A 6 -10.89 3.68 -29.31
N SER A 7 -10.69 4.76 -30.08
CA SER A 7 -11.25 4.85 -31.43
C SER A 7 -10.59 3.84 -32.38
N HIS A 8 -11.18 3.60 -33.55
CA HIS A 8 -10.55 2.76 -34.57
C HIS A 8 -9.24 3.36 -35.10
N ASN A 9 -9.13 4.69 -35.12
CA ASN A 9 -7.93 5.38 -35.61
C ASN A 9 -6.74 5.24 -34.66
N ASN A 10 -7.02 5.09 -33.36
CA ASN A 10 -6.00 5.08 -32.31
C ASN A 10 -5.69 3.68 -31.76
N VAL A 11 -6.25 2.63 -32.37
CA VAL A 11 -6.13 1.26 -31.85
C VAL A 11 -4.68 0.80 -31.69
N ASN A 12 -3.75 1.30 -32.50
CA ASN A 12 -2.34 0.88 -32.50
C ASN A 12 -1.39 1.78 -31.67
N LEU A 13 -1.91 2.80 -30.99
CA LEU A 13 -1.10 3.79 -30.27
C LEU A 13 -0.14 3.21 -29.23
N PHE A 14 -0.48 2.05 -28.67
CA PHE A 14 0.29 1.41 -27.59
C PHE A 14 0.95 0.09 -27.99
N ASP A 15 0.96 -0.29 -29.27
CA ASP A 15 1.58 -1.56 -29.68
C ASP A 15 3.06 -1.63 -29.36
N TRP A 16 3.73 -0.49 -29.48
CA TRP A 16 5.14 -0.34 -29.12
C TRP A 16 5.41 -0.63 -27.62
N LEU A 17 4.41 -0.61 -26.72
CA LEU A 17 4.62 -0.94 -25.31
C LEU A 17 5.06 -2.40 -25.12
N ASN A 18 4.62 -3.31 -25.99
CA ASN A 18 5.07 -4.70 -26.00
C ASN A 18 6.52 -4.86 -26.49
N GLU A 19 7.00 -3.89 -27.26
CA GLU A 19 8.36 -3.86 -27.82
C GLU A 19 9.31 -3.00 -26.96
N SER A 20 8.76 -2.26 -25.98
CA SER A 20 9.51 -1.34 -25.13
C SER A 20 10.10 -2.06 -23.92
N SER A 21 11.34 -1.71 -23.56
CA SER A 21 11.98 -2.10 -22.30
C SER A 21 11.45 -1.34 -21.07
N LEU A 22 10.33 -0.62 -21.21
CA LEU A 22 9.68 0.13 -20.12
C LEU A 22 8.98 -0.77 -19.10
N VAL A 23 8.77 -2.05 -19.44
CA VAL A 23 8.05 -3.02 -18.62
C VAL A 23 8.70 -4.40 -18.79
N GLU A 24 9.07 -5.03 -17.67
CA GLU A 24 9.88 -6.26 -17.58
C GLU A 24 9.14 -7.53 -18.10
N GLN A 25 7.88 -7.40 -18.50
CA GLN A 25 7.01 -8.43 -19.06
C GLN A 25 6.33 -7.84 -20.31
N PRO A 26 5.87 -8.65 -21.28
CA PRO A 26 5.02 -8.15 -22.35
C PRO A 26 3.84 -7.41 -21.73
N PHE A 27 3.71 -6.13 -22.09
CA PHE A 27 2.70 -5.26 -21.52
C PHE A 27 1.32 -5.77 -21.93
N MET A 28 0.69 -6.62 -21.12
CA MET A 28 -0.60 -7.18 -21.46
C MET A 28 -1.61 -6.05 -21.67
N LEU A 29 -1.89 -5.79 -22.94
CA LEU A 29 -2.70 -4.70 -23.45
C LEU A 29 -3.95 -5.32 -24.05
N LYS A 30 -5.07 -5.18 -23.35
CA LYS A 30 -6.38 -5.50 -23.94
C LYS A 30 -6.91 -4.22 -24.57
N LYS A 31 -7.31 -4.30 -25.83
CA LYS A 31 -7.88 -3.18 -26.58
C LYS A 31 -9.36 -3.43 -26.81
N ILE A 32 -10.19 -2.43 -26.55
CA ILE A 32 -11.58 -2.39 -26.97
C ILE A 32 -11.72 -1.16 -27.86
N SER A 33 -11.99 -1.39 -29.14
CA SER A 33 -12.07 -0.33 -30.14
C SER A 33 -13.52 -0.05 -30.52
N SER A 34 -13.94 1.21 -30.40
CA SER A 34 -15.25 1.71 -30.82
C SER A 34 -15.16 3.19 -31.14
N ASN A 35 -15.75 3.63 -32.25
CA ASN A 35 -15.88 5.06 -32.55
C ASN A 35 -16.97 5.77 -31.73
N GLN A 36 -17.82 5.01 -31.03
CA GLN A 36 -18.78 5.54 -30.07
C GLN A 36 -18.62 4.80 -28.74
N LEU A 37 -17.83 5.37 -27.86
CA LEU A 37 -17.54 4.84 -26.54
C LEU A 37 -18.44 5.52 -25.51
N ASP A 38 -19.48 4.80 -25.09
CA ASP A 38 -20.27 5.13 -23.91
C ASP A 38 -19.68 4.40 -22.69
N LEU A 39 -18.96 5.15 -21.84
CA LEU A 39 -18.36 4.64 -20.61
C LEU A 39 -19.40 4.18 -19.59
N SER A 40 -20.60 4.78 -19.56
CA SER A 40 -21.66 4.37 -18.64
C SER A 40 -22.15 2.96 -18.99
N SER A 41 -22.34 2.68 -20.28
CA SER A 41 -22.68 1.34 -20.77
C SER A 41 -21.55 0.34 -20.56
N PHE A 42 -20.30 0.76 -20.78
CA PHE A 42 -19.12 -0.08 -20.52
C PHE A 42 -19.03 -0.47 -19.04
N ALA A 43 -19.12 0.51 -18.13
CA ALA A 43 -19.03 0.28 -16.69
C ALA A 43 -20.07 -0.75 -16.19
N LYS A 44 -21.29 -0.72 -16.74
CA LYS A 44 -22.35 -1.69 -16.40
C LYS A 44 -22.04 -3.11 -16.88
N LYS A 45 -21.48 -3.27 -18.08
CA LYS A 45 -21.25 -4.58 -18.72
C LYS A 45 -19.98 -5.26 -18.24
N GLU A 46 -18.93 -4.49 -17.95
CA GLU A 46 -17.58 -4.98 -17.70
C GLU A 46 -17.11 -4.77 -16.25
N ALA A 47 -18.01 -4.39 -15.33
CA ALA A 47 -17.70 -4.12 -13.92
C ALA A 47 -16.84 -5.22 -13.28
N LEU A 48 -17.18 -6.49 -13.47
CA LEU A 48 -16.45 -7.59 -12.84
C LEU A 48 -15.05 -7.79 -13.42
N SER A 49 -14.86 -7.52 -14.72
CA SER A 49 -13.57 -7.72 -15.39
C SER A 49 -12.60 -6.57 -15.11
N ILE A 50 -13.09 -5.42 -14.66
CA ILE A 50 -12.27 -4.22 -14.46
C ILE A 50 -11.23 -4.37 -13.34
N ASN A 51 -11.47 -5.30 -12.40
CA ASN A 51 -10.57 -5.61 -11.29
C ASN A 51 -9.26 -6.27 -11.72
N TYR A 52 -9.19 -6.82 -12.94
CA TYR A 52 -7.97 -7.44 -13.47
C TYR A 52 -6.99 -6.41 -14.09
N TYR A 53 -7.40 -5.16 -14.27
CA TYR A 53 -6.58 -4.13 -14.88
C TYR A 53 -6.00 -3.17 -13.83
N LYS A 54 -4.71 -2.88 -14.00
CA LYS A 54 -3.99 -1.86 -13.22
C LYS A 54 -4.20 -0.47 -13.81
N TYR A 55 -4.30 -0.40 -15.14
CA TYR A 55 -4.47 0.84 -15.90
C TYR A 55 -5.72 0.75 -16.75
N LEU A 56 -6.50 1.84 -16.76
CA LEU A 56 -7.56 2.08 -17.72
C LEU A 56 -7.20 3.32 -18.53
N THR A 57 -6.86 3.10 -19.80
CA THR A 57 -6.57 4.17 -20.73
C THR A 57 -7.80 4.45 -21.59
N VAL A 58 -8.17 5.72 -21.71
CA VAL A 58 -9.36 6.15 -22.46
C VAL A 58 -8.94 7.17 -23.50
N ASP A 59 -9.21 6.86 -24.76
CA ASP A 59 -9.16 7.79 -25.87
C ASP A 59 -10.38 8.71 -25.82
N LEU A 60 -10.17 9.97 -25.43
CA LEU A 60 -11.24 10.95 -25.29
C LEU A 60 -11.92 11.29 -26.62
N SER A 61 -11.24 11.06 -27.75
CA SER A 61 -11.84 11.29 -29.08
C SER A 61 -13.01 10.35 -29.39
N ALA A 62 -13.04 9.17 -28.77
CA ALA A 62 -14.09 8.16 -28.95
C ALA A 62 -15.28 8.36 -27.99
N VAL A 63 -15.13 9.18 -26.94
CA VAL A 63 -16.12 9.30 -25.87
C VAL A 63 -17.34 10.08 -26.35
N THR A 64 -18.53 9.51 -26.13
CA THR A 64 -19.82 10.13 -26.46
C THR A 64 -20.59 10.64 -25.26
N ASN A 65 -20.18 10.29 -24.04
CA ASN A 65 -20.81 10.78 -22.81
C ASN A 65 -20.68 12.31 -22.70
N ASP A 66 -21.74 12.96 -22.21
CA ASP A 66 -21.63 14.29 -21.63
C ASP A 66 -20.81 14.26 -20.32
N SER A 67 -20.48 15.44 -19.80
CA SER A 67 -19.64 15.59 -18.62
C SER A 67 -20.20 14.88 -17.38
N ASP A 68 -21.51 14.91 -17.16
CA ASP A 68 -22.14 14.31 -15.98
C ASP A 68 -22.12 12.78 -16.06
N ASN A 69 -22.53 12.22 -17.20
CA ASN A 69 -22.53 10.79 -17.44
C ASN A 69 -21.11 10.22 -17.48
N PHE A 70 -20.14 10.99 -18.01
CA PHE A 70 -18.73 10.63 -17.98
C PHE A 70 -18.22 10.55 -16.53
N LYS A 71 -18.53 11.56 -15.70
CA LYS A 71 -18.17 11.58 -14.28
C LYS A 71 -18.74 10.37 -13.53
N ILE A 72 -20.03 10.10 -13.68
CA ILE A 72 -20.71 8.98 -13.03
C ILE A 72 -20.09 7.64 -13.45
N ALA A 73 -19.79 7.48 -14.74
CA ALA A 73 -19.16 6.27 -15.25
C ALA A 73 -17.78 6.03 -14.63
N LEU A 74 -16.93 7.07 -14.58
CA LEU A 74 -15.60 6.99 -13.98
C LEU A 74 -15.67 6.68 -12.48
N GLN A 75 -16.58 7.33 -11.74
CA GLN A 75 -16.80 7.05 -10.32
C GLN A 75 -17.29 5.61 -10.11
N SER A 76 -18.17 5.11 -10.97
CA SER A 76 -18.65 3.72 -10.89
C SER A 76 -17.51 2.72 -11.11
N ILE A 77 -16.63 2.99 -12.08
CA ILE A 77 -15.43 2.19 -12.33
C ILE A 77 -14.49 2.23 -11.11
N GLN A 78 -14.26 3.40 -10.53
CA GLN A 78 -13.46 3.58 -9.31
C GLN A 78 -14.06 2.88 -8.10
N MET A 79 -15.39 2.84 -7.97
CA MET A 79 -16.05 2.08 -6.90
C MET A 79 -15.76 0.58 -7.01
N VAL A 80 -15.73 0.05 -8.23
CA VAL A 80 -15.48 -1.37 -8.46
C VAL A 80 -13.99 -1.71 -8.34
N ASN A 81 -13.10 -0.87 -8.89
CA ASN A 81 -11.65 -0.98 -8.75
C ASN A 81 -11.03 0.34 -8.27
N PRO A 82 -10.93 0.57 -6.94
CA PRO A 82 -10.40 1.82 -6.38
C PRO A 82 -8.92 2.07 -6.68
N LYS A 83 -8.19 1.06 -7.14
CA LYS A 83 -6.75 1.13 -7.42
C LYS A 83 -6.46 1.34 -8.91
N ILE A 84 -7.49 1.40 -9.75
CA ILE A 84 -7.31 1.57 -11.19
C ILE A 84 -6.71 2.95 -11.47
N LYS A 85 -5.62 2.98 -12.22
CA LYS A 85 -5.00 4.22 -12.68
C LYS A 85 -5.59 4.61 -14.02
N PHE A 86 -6.16 5.82 -14.09
CA PHE A 86 -6.68 6.37 -15.34
C PHE A 86 -5.55 7.03 -16.13
N LEU A 87 -5.56 6.82 -17.44
CA LEU A 87 -4.76 7.59 -18.40
C LEU A 87 -5.71 8.10 -19.48
N TYR A 88 -5.60 9.38 -19.84
CA TYR A 88 -6.43 9.94 -20.89
C TYR A 88 -5.58 10.32 -22.11
N ILE A 89 -6.07 9.99 -23.29
CA ILE A 89 -5.48 10.47 -24.55
C ILE A 89 -6.41 11.51 -25.12
N ASP A 90 -5.88 12.70 -25.43
CA ASP A 90 -6.63 13.77 -26.08
C ASP A 90 -5.97 14.29 -27.36
N ILE A 91 -5.78 13.40 -28.33
CA ILE A 91 -5.28 13.78 -29.66
C ILE A 91 -6.37 14.54 -30.47
N GLY A 92 -7.65 14.42 -30.07
CA GLY A 92 -8.81 15.02 -30.75
C GLY A 92 -9.34 16.34 -30.15
N ASN A 93 -8.66 16.90 -29.14
CA ASN A 93 -9.02 18.15 -28.46
C ASN A 93 -10.43 18.17 -27.84
N LYS A 94 -10.82 17.06 -27.19
CA LYS A 94 -12.03 16.88 -26.40
C LYS A 94 -11.85 17.28 -24.94
N MET A 95 -10.61 17.43 -24.45
CA MET A 95 -10.30 17.85 -23.09
C MET A 95 -11.04 19.14 -22.69
N PRO A 96 -11.16 20.20 -23.51
CA PRO A 96 -11.87 21.41 -23.10
C PRO A 96 -13.31 21.16 -22.61
N VAL A 97 -13.98 20.13 -23.14
CA VAL A 97 -15.35 19.75 -22.74
C VAL A 97 -15.37 18.95 -21.44
N LEU A 98 -14.38 18.07 -21.24
CA LEU A 98 -14.31 17.15 -20.09
C LEU A 98 -13.35 17.64 -18.99
N GLN A 99 -12.80 18.84 -19.12
CA GLN A 99 -11.68 19.34 -18.31
C GLN A 99 -12.04 19.42 -16.82
N GLU A 100 -13.23 19.93 -16.50
CA GLU A 100 -13.69 20.05 -15.11
C GLU A 100 -13.88 18.69 -14.46
N VAL A 101 -14.40 17.71 -15.22
CA VAL A 101 -14.61 16.36 -14.72
C VAL A 101 -13.28 15.67 -14.44
N ILE A 102 -12.34 15.71 -15.39
CA ILE A 102 -11.03 15.08 -15.22
C ILE A 102 -10.26 15.74 -14.06
N LYS A 103 -10.26 17.08 -13.97
CA LYS A 103 -9.67 17.81 -12.83
C LYS A 103 -10.30 17.42 -11.49
N SER A 104 -11.62 17.21 -11.46
CA SER A 104 -12.32 16.82 -10.22
C SER A 104 -11.88 15.44 -9.69
N LEU A 105 -11.35 14.58 -10.56
CA LEU A 105 -10.86 13.25 -10.22
C LEU A 105 -9.39 13.25 -9.74
N GLY A 106 -8.72 14.40 -9.81
CA GLY A 106 -7.32 14.60 -9.43
C GLY A 106 -6.45 15.04 -10.60
N ASP A 107 -5.16 15.18 -10.34
CA ASP A 107 -4.16 15.53 -11.35
C ASP A 107 -3.81 14.32 -12.22
N ILE A 108 -4.79 13.77 -12.93
CA ILE A 108 -4.57 12.59 -13.77
C ILE A 108 -3.79 13.00 -15.01
N PRO A 109 -2.71 12.28 -15.38
CA PRO A 109 -1.96 12.57 -16.59
C PRO A 109 -2.83 12.47 -17.84
N ILE A 110 -2.67 13.45 -18.73
CA ILE A 110 -3.33 13.51 -20.04
C ILE A 110 -2.23 13.57 -21.09
N ILE A 111 -2.29 12.65 -22.05
CA ILE A 111 -1.37 12.58 -23.18
C ILE A 111 -2.00 13.36 -24.32
N CYS A 112 -1.35 14.43 -24.75
CA CYS A 112 -1.85 15.35 -25.77
C CYS A 112 -1.06 15.29 -27.07
N THR A 113 0.19 14.80 -27.01
CA THR A 113 1.05 14.72 -28.19
C THR A 113 0.57 13.63 -29.15
N SER A 114 0.41 13.98 -30.43
CA SER A 114 0.16 12.99 -31.47
C SER A 114 1.47 12.29 -31.87
N PRO A 115 1.51 10.95 -31.99
CA PRO A 115 2.73 10.26 -32.43
C PRO A 115 3.15 10.64 -33.86
N ASP A 116 2.21 11.07 -34.70
CA ASP A 116 2.48 11.56 -36.05
C ASP A 116 3.25 12.90 -36.05
N GLN A 117 3.14 13.67 -34.96
CA GLN A 117 3.86 14.93 -34.78
C GLN A 117 5.22 14.71 -34.12
N ASP A 118 5.23 14.01 -32.99
CA ASP A 118 6.45 13.68 -32.26
C ASP A 118 6.29 12.35 -31.51
N THR A 119 6.79 11.28 -32.14
CA THR A 119 6.76 9.93 -31.56
C THR A 119 7.58 9.84 -30.27
N SER A 120 8.68 10.57 -30.14
CA SER A 120 9.55 10.51 -28.96
C SER A 120 8.89 11.18 -27.75
N GLN A 121 8.30 12.35 -27.96
CA GLN A 121 7.56 13.06 -26.93
C GLN A 121 6.29 12.29 -26.53
N PHE A 122 5.55 11.73 -27.48
CA PHE A 122 4.40 10.86 -27.18
C PHE A 122 4.81 9.68 -26.27
N LYS A 123 5.88 8.96 -26.63
CA LYS A 123 6.40 7.85 -25.80
C LYS A 123 6.83 8.32 -24.41
N SER A 124 7.42 9.50 -24.31
CA SER A 124 7.81 10.10 -23.02
C SER A 124 6.59 10.42 -22.16
N GLU A 125 5.56 11.08 -22.71
CA GLU A 125 4.31 11.38 -22.00
C GLU A 125 3.61 10.12 -21.49
N VAL A 126 3.53 9.08 -22.32
CA VAL A 126 2.98 7.78 -21.94
C VAL A 126 3.77 7.17 -20.78
N THR A 127 5.10 7.19 -20.87
CA THR A 127 5.99 6.62 -19.85
C THR A 127 5.79 7.33 -18.50
N SER A 128 5.84 8.67 -18.51
CA SER A 128 5.62 9.48 -17.32
C SER A 128 4.22 9.28 -16.74
N SER A 129 3.20 9.12 -17.58
CA SER A 129 1.81 8.88 -17.15
C SER A 129 1.63 7.53 -16.46
N ILE A 130 2.31 6.48 -16.94
CA ILE A 130 2.27 5.15 -16.31
C ILE A 130 2.99 5.17 -14.95
N GLN A 131 4.10 5.91 -14.86
CA GLN A 131 4.90 6.07 -13.63
C GLN A 131 4.28 7.05 -12.63
N TYR A 132 3.34 7.89 -13.08
CA TYR A 132 2.70 8.91 -12.28
C TYR A 132 2.06 8.34 -11.00
N MET A 133 2.33 9.04 -9.90
CA MET A 133 1.66 8.87 -8.62
C MET A 133 1.04 10.22 -8.25
N PRO A 134 -0.29 10.30 -8.05
CA PRO A 134 -0.91 11.56 -7.68
C PRO A 134 -0.30 12.12 -6.39
N PRO A 135 -0.04 13.43 -6.31
CA PRO A 135 0.40 14.05 -5.07
C PRO A 135 -0.65 13.76 -3.99
N ASN A 136 -0.19 13.29 -2.83
CA ASN A 136 -1.07 13.13 -1.68
C ASN A 136 -1.70 14.50 -1.38
N LYS A 137 -3.03 14.59 -1.37
CA LYS A 137 -3.78 15.80 -0.99
C LYS A 137 -3.60 16.21 0.49
N ASP A 138 -2.68 15.58 1.22
CA ASP A 138 -2.39 15.84 2.62
C ASP A 138 -1.09 16.66 2.84
N THR A 139 -0.43 17.14 1.78
CA THR A 139 0.87 17.85 1.88
C THR A 139 0.87 19.33 1.47
N GLU A 140 -0.29 19.97 1.37
CA GLU A 140 -0.37 21.43 1.18
C GLU A 140 -0.78 22.15 2.48
N LYS A 141 -0.04 21.93 3.56
CA LYS A 141 -0.02 22.82 4.75
C LYS A 141 1.37 22.87 5.42
N GLU A 142 2.43 22.82 4.64
CA GLU A 142 3.77 23.18 5.14
C GLU A 142 4.47 24.00 4.06
N ASN A 143 4.03 25.25 3.90
CA ASN A 143 4.84 26.37 3.40
C ASN A 143 3.96 27.63 3.39
N MET A 144 3.74 28.19 4.58
CA MET A 144 3.46 29.61 4.77
C MET A 144 3.44 29.89 6.27
N ASN A 145 4.51 30.49 6.78
CA ASN A 145 4.50 31.30 7.99
C ASN A 145 5.77 32.16 8.04
N GLU A 146 5.71 33.31 7.37
CA GLU A 146 6.03 34.63 7.94
C GLU A 146 4.90 35.50 7.35
N THR A 147 3.94 36.05 8.11
CA THR A 147 4.09 37.09 9.12
C THR A 147 2.76 37.22 9.91
N GLU A 148 2.87 37.20 11.24
CA GLU A 148 2.14 37.97 12.26
C GLU A 148 0.73 38.61 12.01
N ILE A 149 -0.18 38.32 12.98
CA ILE A 149 -1.12 39.23 13.70
C ILE A 149 -2.66 38.97 13.61
N GLU A 150 -3.23 38.81 14.82
CA GLU A 150 -4.58 39.12 15.36
C GLU A 150 -5.85 38.22 15.23
N THR A 151 -6.25 37.68 16.40
CA THR A 151 -7.59 37.65 17.05
C THR A 151 -8.84 37.88 16.17
N THR A 152 -9.90 37.05 16.14
CA THR A 152 -10.89 36.70 17.22
C THR A 152 -11.95 35.69 16.64
N PRO A 153 -13.07 35.30 17.31
CA PRO A 153 -13.40 33.90 17.65
C PRO A 153 -14.48 33.18 16.82
N LYS A 154 -14.44 31.84 16.90
CA LYS A 154 -15.49 30.80 16.68
C LYS A 154 -16.73 31.16 15.85
N SER A 155 -16.88 30.47 14.71
CA SER A 155 -18.21 30.02 14.23
C SER A 155 -18.22 28.53 13.95
N GLU A 156 -19.16 27.86 14.58
CA GLU A 156 -19.66 26.51 14.32
C GLU A 156 -19.97 26.34 12.83
N LEU A 157 -19.19 25.52 12.10
CA LEU A 157 -19.52 24.97 10.77
C LEU A 157 -18.32 24.13 10.25
N GLN A 158 -17.92 23.09 10.99
CA GLN A 158 -16.97 22.08 10.46
C GLN A 158 -17.39 20.63 10.77
N ASP A 159 -18.67 20.40 11.08
CA ASP A 159 -19.24 19.06 11.24
C ASP A 159 -19.99 18.60 9.98
N SER A 160 -19.35 18.59 8.80
CA SER A 160 -19.92 17.86 7.63
C SER A 160 -18.94 17.66 6.47
N ILE A 161 -17.72 17.19 6.72
CA ILE A 161 -16.94 16.47 5.69
C ILE A 161 -16.27 15.27 6.36
N LYS A 162 -17.07 14.28 6.79
CA LYS A 162 -16.52 12.95 7.06
C LYS A 162 -16.10 12.37 5.72
N SER A 163 -14.79 12.35 5.46
CA SER A 163 -14.24 11.51 4.40
C SER A 163 -14.69 10.08 4.66
N ASN A 164 -15.00 9.33 3.61
CA ASN A 164 -15.34 7.90 3.68
C ASN A 164 -14.11 7.05 4.07
N LYS A 165 -13.41 7.40 5.16
CA LYS A 165 -12.34 6.58 5.72
C LYS A 165 -13.00 5.38 6.38
N LYS A 166 -12.67 4.18 5.89
CA LYS A 166 -13.11 2.92 6.48
C LYS A 166 -12.76 2.92 7.97
N GLU A 167 -13.76 2.77 8.82
CA GLU A 167 -13.56 2.64 10.26
C GLU A 167 -13.32 1.17 10.60
N TYR A 168 -12.46 0.92 11.58
CA TYR A 168 -12.13 -0.43 12.04
C TYR A 168 -12.42 -0.59 13.53
N VAL A 169 -12.60 -1.84 13.95
CA VAL A 169 -12.71 -2.28 15.34
C VAL A 169 -11.68 -3.39 15.58
N PHE A 170 -11.11 -3.39 16.78
CA PHE A 170 -10.11 -4.35 17.23
C PHE A 170 -10.70 -5.09 18.44
N PRO A 171 -11.31 -6.27 18.22
CA PRO A 171 -12.05 -6.98 19.27
C PRO A 171 -11.11 -7.64 20.29
N ASP A 172 -9.92 -8.02 19.84
CA ASP A 172 -8.90 -8.65 20.66
C ASP A 172 -8.00 -7.58 21.28
N LYS A 173 -7.60 -7.81 22.53
CA LYS A 173 -6.54 -7.05 23.20
C LYS A 173 -5.28 -7.87 23.29
N ASP A 174 -4.17 -7.16 23.35
CA ASP A 174 -2.82 -7.70 23.49
C ASP A 174 -2.51 -8.72 22.39
N VAL A 175 -2.87 -8.40 21.15
CA VAL A 175 -2.50 -9.21 19.98
C VAL A 175 -0.99 -9.12 19.80
N MET A 176 -0.30 -10.18 20.21
CA MET A 176 1.15 -10.28 20.20
C MET A 176 1.64 -10.63 18.79
N VAL A 177 2.44 -9.75 18.22
CA VAL A 177 3.09 -9.96 16.92
C VAL A 177 4.58 -10.10 17.14
N ALA A 178 5.16 -11.26 16.83
CA ALA A 178 6.61 -11.45 16.82
C ALA A 178 7.17 -11.14 15.43
N VAL A 179 8.16 -10.26 15.33
CA VAL A 179 8.82 -9.92 14.06
C VAL A 179 10.29 -10.30 14.13
N LEU A 180 10.70 -11.21 13.25
CA LEU A 180 12.03 -11.81 13.22
C LEU A 180 12.75 -11.49 11.91
N ASN A 181 14.06 -11.71 11.93
CA ASN A 181 14.93 -11.68 10.76
C ASN A 181 15.36 -13.11 10.40
N SER A 182 15.38 -13.48 9.12
CA SER A 182 15.98 -14.75 8.68
C SER A 182 17.51 -14.75 8.82
N TYR A 183 18.12 -13.59 8.57
CA TYR A 183 19.54 -13.28 8.76
C TYR A 183 19.69 -11.80 9.15
N THR A 184 20.88 -11.39 9.62
CA THR A 184 21.10 -10.03 10.12
C THR A 184 20.74 -8.95 9.09
N LYS A 185 20.09 -7.87 9.53
CA LYS A 185 19.71 -6.72 8.69
C LYS A 185 18.72 -7.04 7.55
N SER A 186 17.88 -8.06 7.69
CA SER A 186 16.79 -8.38 6.74
C SER A 186 15.51 -7.54 6.92
N GLY A 187 15.52 -6.51 7.76
CA GLY A 187 14.51 -5.45 7.80
C GLY A 187 13.42 -5.57 8.88
N ALA A 188 13.55 -6.46 9.87
CA ALA A 188 12.57 -6.61 10.95
C ALA A 188 12.24 -5.29 11.66
N THR A 189 13.24 -4.53 12.14
CA THR A 189 13.00 -3.24 12.81
C THR A 189 12.19 -2.27 11.95
N THR A 190 12.56 -2.11 10.68
CA THR A 190 11.83 -1.27 9.73
C THR A 190 10.39 -1.75 9.56
N LEU A 191 10.19 -3.07 9.38
CA LEU A 191 8.85 -3.63 9.18
C LEU A 191 7.98 -3.52 10.44
N SER A 192 8.56 -3.72 11.62
CA SER A 192 7.87 -3.58 12.91
C SER A 192 7.36 -2.17 13.12
N ILE A 193 8.19 -1.15 12.86
CA ILE A 193 7.81 0.26 12.99
C ILE A 193 6.77 0.64 11.93
N ASN A 194 6.93 0.14 10.70
CA ASN A 194 5.99 0.35 9.60
C ASN A 194 4.62 -0.26 9.90
N LEU A 195 4.59 -1.48 10.45
CA LEU A 195 3.37 -2.16 10.89
C LEU A 195 2.70 -1.41 12.04
N ALA A 196 3.46 -0.97 13.05
CA ALA A 196 2.92 -0.22 14.17
C ALA A 196 2.29 1.11 13.68
N SER A 197 2.98 1.82 12.78
CA SER A 197 2.48 3.05 12.18
C SER A 197 1.20 2.81 11.35
N TYR A 198 1.14 1.72 10.59
CA TYR A 198 -0.05 1.33 9.84
C TYR A 198 -1.25 1.03 10.78
N LEU A 199 -1.06 0.16 11.77
CA LEU A 199 -2.12 -0.23 12.71
C LEU A 199 -2.67 0.98 13.47
N HIS A 200 -1.80 1.89 13.92
CA HIS A 200 -2.24 3.13 14.53
C HIS A 200 -3.02 4.01 13.55
N SER A 201 -2.61 4.11 12.27
CA SER A 201 -3.27 4.94 11.26
C SER A 201 -4.72 4.52 10.93
N ILE A 202 -5.05 3.26 11.22
CA ILE A 202 -6.40 2.68 11.08
C ILE A 202 -7.19 2.69 12.40
N GLY A 203 -6.63 3.24 13.47
CA GLY A 203 -7.31 3.52 14.74
C GLY A 203 -6.95 2.60 15.91
N ALA A 204 -5.96 1.70 15.77
CA ALA A 204 -5.56 0.80 16.85
C ALA A 204 -4.69 1.52 17.90
N SER A 205 -4.78 1.09 19.15
CA SER A 205 -3.75 1.37 20.16
C SER A 205 -2.61 0.35 20.00
N VAL A 206 -1.37 0.84 19.85
CA VAL A 206 -0.25 0.00 19.42
C VAL A 206 1.02 0.33 20.19
N ALA A 207 1.75 -0.71 20.57
CA ALA A 207 3.13 -0.60 21.01
C ALA A 207 4.10 -1.31 20.07
N TYR A 208 5.26 -0.70 19.88
CA TYR A 208 6.49 -1.34 19.41
C TYR A 208 7.36 -1.64 20.63
N VAL A 209 7.88 -2.87 20.72
CA VAL A 209 8.80 -3.30 21.76
C VAL A 209 10.08 -3.80 21.11
N GLU A 210 11.21 -3.17 21.42
CA GLU A 210 12.54 -3.72 21.14
C GLU A 210 12.84 -4.81 22.17
N CYS A 211 12.75 -6.08 21.78
CA CYS A 211 12.95 -7.20 22.69
C CYS A 211 14.43 -7.55 22.88
N ASN A 212 15.27 -7.19 21.92
CA ASN A 212 16.71 -7.38 22.00
C ASN A 212 17.40 -6.07 22.44
N GLY A 213 17.53 -5.90 23.76
CA GLY A 213 18.10 -4.69 24.36
C GLY A 213 19.56 -4.39 23.97
N ASP A 214 20.31 -5.39 23.48
CA ASP A 214 21.73 -5.22 23.13
C ASP A 214 21.93 -4.54 21.76
N LEU A 215 20.91 -4.50 20.90
CA LEU A 215 21.00 -3.85 19.58
C LEU A 215 20.90 -2.33 19.67
N ASP A 216 20.17 -1.84 20.67
CA ASP A 216 19.98 -0.42 20.95
C ASP A 216 19.50 0.38 19.72
N HIS A 217 18.68 -0.25 18.85
CA HIS A 217 18.17 0.40 17.67
C HIS A 217 17.19 1.51 18.05
N LEU A 218 16.36 1.30 19.07
CA LEU A 218 15.37 2.31 19.48
C LEU A 218 16.02 3.62 19.92
N ASP A 219 17.11 3.60 20.70
CA ASP A 219 17.80 4.84 21.09
C ASP A 219 18.50 5.50 19.90
N LYS A 220 19.10 4.72 19.00
CA LYS A 220 19.70 5.25 17.76
C LYS A 220 18.64 5.91 16.87
N ILE A 221 17.48 5.27 16.71
CA ILE A 221 16.36 5.80 15.93
C ILE A 221 15.86 7.10 16.58
N ARG A 222 15.60 7.07 17.89
CA ARG A 222 15.10 8.23 18.64
C ARG A 222 16.08 9.41 18.63
N SER A 223 17.38 9.15 18.72
CA SER A 223 18.41 10.21 18.72
C SER A 223 18.67 10.80 17.33
N SER A 224 18.35 10.05 16.26
CA SER A 224 18.56 10.50 14.87
C SER A 224 17.29 10.98 14.16
N THR A 225 16.12 10.87 14.80
CA THR A 225 14.84 11.25 14.20
C THR A 225 13.99 12.07 15.16
N SER A 226 13.28 13.07 14.64
CA SER A 226 12.40 13.93 15.43
C SER A 226 11.04 13.28 15.74
N GLY A 227 10.34 13.86 16.73
CA GLY A 227 8.95 13.50 17.05
C GLY A 227 8.76 12.51 18.19
N PHE A 228 9.84 12.03 18.82
CA PHE A 228 9.76 11.21 20.03
C PHE A 228 9.66 12.07 21.29
N THR A 229 8.75 11.70 22.18
CA THR A 229 8.61 12.26 23.52
C THR A 229 8.94 11.19 24.54
N ALA A 230 9.89 11.46 25.44
CA ALA A 230 10.17 10.56 26.56
C ALA A 230 9.07 10.69 27.62
N VAL A 231 8.45 9.56 27.97
CA VAL A 231 7.38 9.50 28.99
C VAL A 231 7.95 9.07 30.33
N LYS A 232 8.75 8.00 30.31
CA LYS A 232 9.55 7.50 31.45
C LYS A 232 10.79 6.79 30.90
N GLU A 233 11.65 6.30 31.78
CA GLU A 233 12.76 5.45 31.39
C GLU A 233 12.28 4.29 30.50
N ASN A 234 12.97 4.08 29.37
CA ASN A 234 12.66 3.04 28.38
C ASN A 234 11.27 3.09 27.73
N ARG A 235 10.53 4.20 27.87
CA ARG A 235 9.24 4.43 27.20
C ARG A 235 9.19 5.77 26.50
N TYR A 236 8.88 5.71 25.21
CA TYR A 236 8.77 6.87 24.34
C TYR A 236 7.48 6.82 23.54
N ASP A 237 6.90 7.98 23.27
CA ASP A 237 5.71 8.10 22.42
C ASP A 237 6.08 8.88 21.15
N ARG A 238 5.55 8.45 20.00
CA ARG A 238 5.66 9.18 18.73
C ARG A 238 4.43 8.94 17.88
N ASN A 239 3.75 10.01 17.47
CA ASN A 239 2.57 9.98 16.61
C ASN A 239 1.52 8.94 17.07
N GLY A 240 1.26 8.87 18.38
CA GLY A 240 0.26 7.96 18.96
C GLY A 240 0.68 6.49 19.09
N VAL A 241 1.89 6.11 18.66
CA VAL A 241 2.49 4.79 18.89
C VAL A 241 3.40 4.84 20.12
N ILE A 242 3.31 3.83 20.97
CA ILE A 242 4.16 3.64 22.15
C ILE A 242 5.40 2.84 21.73
N TYR A 243 6.59 3.25 22.14
CA TYR A 243 7.86 2.58 21.87
C TYR A 243 8.54 2.23 23.19
N LEU A 244 8.84 0.95 23.37
CA LEU A 244 9.37 0.39 24.62
C LEU A 244 10.66 -0.40 24.37
N LYS A 245 11.54 -0.43 25.38
CA LYS A 245 12.66 -1.38 25.44
C LYS A 245 12.34 -2.48 26.44
N SER A 246 12.27 -3.72 25.98
CA SER A 246 12.09 -4.96 26.77
C SER A 246 10.86 -5.05 27.70
N GLU A 247 10.12 -3.96 27.94
CA GLU A 247 8.89 -3.93 28.72
C GLU A 247 7.69 -4.27 27.82
N LEU A 248 6.96 -5.34 28.16
CA LEU A 248 5.73 -5.71 27.48
C LEU A 248 4.55 -4.93 28.08
N PRO A 249 3.85 -4.12 27.29
CA PRO A 249 2.64 -3.44 27.75
C PRO A 249 1.41 -4.36 27.69
N GLU A 250 0.37 -4.01 28.45
CA GLU A 250 -0.92 -4.70 28.47
C GLU A 250 -2.07 -3.72 28.16
N GLY A 251 -3.22 -4.24 27.73
CA GLY A 251 -4.43 -3.49 27.43
C GLY A 251 -4.44 -2.75 26.09
N LEU A 252 -3.47 -3.02 25.20
CA LEU A 252 -3.41 -2.42 23.86
C LEU A 252 -4.13 -3.30 22.85
N ASP A 253 -4.42 -2.80 21.65
CA ASP A 253 -4.95 -3.66 20.58
C ASP A 253 -3.84 -4.57 20.03
N PHE A 254 -2.65 -4.01 19.78
CA PHE A 254 -1.50 -4.74 19.23
C PHE A 254 -0.20 -4.42 19.95
N VAL A 255 0.63 -5.43 20.14
CA VAL A 255 2.01 -5.31 20.64
C VAL A 255 2.96 -5.95 19.62
N ILE A 256 3.77 -5.12 18.97
CA ILE A 256 4.72 -5.51 17.94
C ILE A 256 6.10 -5.70 18.59
N ASN A 257 6.49 -6.96 18.72
CA ASN A 257 7.74 -7.39 19.35
C ASN A 257 8.82 -7.51 18.28
N ASP A 258 9.71 -6.53 18.19
CA ASP A 258 10.91 -6.61 17.36
C ASP A 258 11.93 -7.54 18.04
N MET A 259 12.01 -8.75 17.49
CA MET A 259 12.90 -9.81 17.94
C MET A 259 14.09 -9.97 16.97
N SER A 260 14.51 -8.88 16.34
CA SER A 260 15.69 -8.86 15.49
C SER A 260 16.92 -9.32 16.28
N GLY A 261 17.64 -10.30 15.70
CA GLY A 261 18.84 -10.86 16.31
C GLY A 261 18.60 -11.75 17.53
N THR A 262 17.35 -11.97 17.96
CA THR A 262 17.04 -12.80 19.13
C THR A 262 17.20 -14.29 18.86
N ILE A 263 16.88 -14.77 17.65
CA ILE A 263 17.02 -16.19 17.26
C ILE A 263 18.17 -16.32 16.28
N GLN A 264 19.25 -17.02 16.65
CA GLN A 264 20.40 -17.27 15.77
C GLN A 264 20.34 -18.67 15.18
N ASP A 265 20.53 -19.69 16.01
CA ASP A 265 20.63 -21.10 15.59
C ASP A 265 19.51 -21.99 16.14
N GLY A 266 18.60 -21.43 16.94
CA GLY A 266 17.47 -22.14 17.52
C GLY A 266 17.77 -22.72 18.91
N THR A 267 18.88 -22.34 19.53
CA THR A 267 19.19 -22.67 20.94
C THR A 267 18.50 -21.73 21.93
N GLU A 268 17.88 -20.64 21.46
CA GLU A 268 17.24 -19.62 22.29
C GLU A 268 15.82 -20.05 22.72
N ILE A 269 15.75 -21.05 23.59
CA ILE A 269 14.50 -21.75 23.98
C ILE A 269 13.42 -20.81 24.49
N ASP A 270 13.73 -19.89 25.41
CA ASP A 270 12.74 -18.98 26.00
C ASP A 270 12.13 -18.03 24.96
N ALA A 271 12.97 -17.53 24.04
CA ALA A 271 12.52 -16.68 22.95
C ALA A 271 11.63 -17.47 21.98
N LEU A 272 12.01 -18.70 21.64
CA LEU A 272 11.20 -19.60 20.79
C LEU A 272 9.85 -19.95 21.45
N GLU A 273 9.84 -20.19 22.76
CA GLU A 273 8.61 -20.41 23.51
C GLU A 273 7.70 -19.19 23.45
N PHE A 274 8.24 -17.98 23.66
CA PHE A 274 7.50 -16.73 23.53
C PHE A 274 6.92 -16.55 22.11
N ILE A 275 7.74 -16.75 21.07
CA ILE A 275 7.30 -16.66 19.67
C ILE A 275 6.16 -17.64 19.39
N SER A 276 6.24 -18.86 19.91
CA SER A 276 5.21 -19.89 19.70
C SER A 276 3.84 -19.53 20.30
N LYS A 277 3.81 -18.62 21.28
CA LYS A 277 2.60 -18.11 21.93
C LYS A 277 2.05 -16.83 21.28
N CYS A 278 2.81 -16.19 20.39
CA CYS A 278 2.36 -14.99 19.70
C CYS A 278 1.21 -15.30 18.72
N ASN A 279 0.26 -14.39 18.60
CA ASN A 279 -0.87 -14.51 17.67
C ASN A 279 -0.41 -14.51 16.20
N ILE A 280 0.62 -13.69 15.90
CA ILE A 280 1.18 -13.53 14.56
C ILE A 280 2.71 -13.65 14.65
N VAL A 281 3.30 -14.46 13.78
CA VAL A 281 4.75 -14.55 13.61
C VAL A 281 5.12 -14.07 12.21
N ILE A 282 5.94 -13.03 12.13
CA ILE A 282 6.44 -12.45 10.89
C ILE A 282 7.92 -12.76 10.77
N LEU A 283 8.33 -13.38 9.67
CA LEU A 283 9.73 -13.63 9.35
C LEU A 283 10.16 -12.73 8.19
N CYS A 284 11.09 -11.82 8.43
CA CYS A 284 11.64 -10.94 7.41
C CYS A 284 12.79 -11.60 6.66
N GLY A 285 12.83 -11.41 5.36
CA GLY A 285 13.91 -11.87 4.48
C GLY A 285 13.93 -11.08 3.18
N THR A 286 14.67 -11.58 2.21
CA THR A 286 14.81 -11.01 0.87
C THR A 286 14.75 -12.12 -0.17
N SER A 287 14.61 -11.77 -1.44
CA SER A 287 14.60 -12.73 -2.53
C SER A 287 15.98 -13.11 -3.08
N LYS A 288 17.08 -12.53 -2.58
CA LYS A 288 18.38 -12.76 -3.24
C LYS A 288 18.79 -14.22 -3.08
N PRO A 289 19.27 -14.88 -4.14
CA PRO A 289 19.51 -16.33 -4.13
C PRO A 289 20.38 -16.84 -2.98
N TYR A 290 21.41 -16.08 -2.58
CA TYR A 290 22.33 -16.46 -1.50
C TYR A 290 21.77 -16.22 -0.09
N GLU A 291 20.66 -15.49 0.06
CA GLU A 291 19.95 -15.24 1.32
C GLU A 291 18.81 -16.26 1.55
N LEU A 292 18.39 -16.99 0.51
CA LEU A 292 17.26 -17.94 0.55
C LEU A 292 17.51 -19.15 1.47
N GLN A 293 18.76 -19.60 1.60
CA GLN A 293 19.08 -20.72 2.48
C GLN A 293 18.88 -20.34 3.95
N ASP A 294 19.19 -19.10 4.34
CA ASP A 294 18.95 -18.61 5.70
C ASP A 294 17.46 -18.48 6.00
N VAL A 295 16.66 -18.04 5.01
CA VAL A 295 15.19 -18.04 5.10
C VAL A 295 14.69 -19.46 5.36
N LYS A 296 15.15 -20.44 4.57
CA LYS A 296 14.75 -21.85 4.74
C LYS A 296 15.13 -22.40 6.11
N ASN A 297 16.35 -22.14 6.57
CA ASN A 297 16.84 -22.59 7.88
C ASN A 297 16.00 -21.99 9.01
N LYS A 298 15.68 -20.69 8.94
CA LYS A 298 14.89 -20.02 9.97
C LYS A 298 13.45 -20.55 10.04
N ILE A 299 12.82 -20.80 8.89
CA ILE A 299 11.49 -21.45 8.83
C ILE A 299 11.53 -22.80 9.54
N GLN A 300 12.55 -23.64 9.27
CA GLN A 300 12.67 -24.95 9.92
C GLN A 300 12.83 -24.86 11.44
N ILE A 301 13.60 -23.87 11.93
CA ILE A 301 13.72 -23.60 13.37
C ILE A 301 12.35 -23.26 13.96
N LEU A 302 11.61 -22.35 13.34
CA LEU A 302 10.29 -21.92 13.81
C LEU A 302 9.28 -23.08 13.81
N GLU A 303 9.23 -23.86 12.74
CA GLU A 303 8.30 -25.00 12.62
C GLU A 303 8.60 -26.10 13.65
N LYS A 304 9.88 -26.41 13.90
CA LYS A 304 10.30 -27.36 14.95
C LYS A 304 9.89 -26.91 16.35
N ASN A 305 9.76 -25.60 16.55
CA ASN A 305 9.37 -24.97 17.81
C ASN A 305 7.91 -24.52 17.82
N ASN A 306 7.03 -25.31 17.18
CA ASN A 306 5.57 -25.17 17.23
C ASN A 306 5.00 -23.85 16.67
N CYS A 307 5.75 -23.09 15.88
CA CYS A 307 5.22 -21.92 15.18
C CYS A 307 4.40 -22.37 13.95
N LYS A 308 3.07 -22.39 14.09
CA LYS A 308 2.16 -22.98 13.06
C LYS A 308 1.64 -21.98 12.03
N LYS A 309 1.85 -20.67 12.22
CA LYS A 309 1.41 -19.61 11.30
C LYS A 309 2.52 -18.57 11.13
N ILE A 310 3.37 -18.78 10.12
CA ILE A 310 4.50 -17.91 9.79
C ILE A 310 4.13 -17.06 8.58
N CYS A 311 4.24 -15.74 8.73
CA CYS A 311 4.11 -14.77 7.64
C CYS A 311 5.52 -14.40 7.16
N LEU A 312 6.02 -15.09 6.13
CA LEU A 312 7.29 -14.78 5.50
C LEU A 312 7.15 -13.52 4.66
N CYS A 313 7.85 -12.44 5.00
CA CYS A 313 7.83 -11.17 4.30
C CYS A 313 9.16 -10.93 3.59
N LEU A 314 9.18 -11.08 2.27
CA LEU A 314 10.38 -10.93 1.44
C LEU A 314 10.48 -9.54 0.83
N ALA A 315 11.57 -8.83 1.09
CA ALA A 315 11.91 -7.57 0.43
C ALA A 315 12.70 -7.82 -0.87
N PHE A 316 12.69 -6.81 -1.75
CA PHE A 316 13.46 -6.80 -3.01
C PHE A 316 13.14 -7.95 -3.99
N ALA A 317 12.01 -8.62 -3.81
CA ALA A 317 11.53 -9.64 -4.74
C ALA A 317 11.04 -9.00 -6.04
N PRO A 318 11.71 -9.26 -7.18
CA PRO A 318 11.20 -8.81 -8.47
C PRO A 318 9.90 -9.56 -8.78
N ASP A 319 8.98 -8.91 -9.50
CA ASP A 319 7.62 -9.44 -9.71
C ASP A 319 7.62 -10.82 -10.37
N TYR A 320 8.58 -11.10 -11.26
CA TYR A 320 8.70 -12.39 -11.95
C TYR A 320 9.14 -13.55 -11.03
N GLU A 321 9.79 -13.28 -9.90
CA GLU A 321 10.22 -14.32 -8.93
C GLU A 321 9.15 -14.60 -7.87
N LYS A 322 8.18 -13.71 -7.68
CA LYS A 322 7.22 -13.82 -6.57
C LYS A 322 6.46 -15.14 -6.59
N ALA A 323 5.99 -15.59 -7.75
CA ALA A 323 5.31 -16.88 -7.88
C ALA A 323 6.22 -18.04 -7.47
N HIS A 324 7.46 -18.05 -7.95
CA HIS A 324 8.44 -19.08 -7.60
C HIS A 324 8.78 -19.08 -6.09
N LEU A 325 8.91 -17.91 -5.46
CA LEU A 325 9.18 -17.79 -4.03
C LEU A 325 7.98 -18.24 -3.18
N VAL A 326 6.75 -17.99 -3.65
CA VAL A 326 5.53 -18.54 -3.04
C VAL A 326 5.54 -20.07 -3.16
N ASP A 327 5.88 -20.64 -4.31
CA ASP A 327 5.95 -22.09 -4.48
C ASP A 327 7.09 -22.72 -3.64
N MET A 328 8.21 -22.01 -3.50
CA MET A 328 9.39 -22.48 -2.77
C MET A 328 9.18 -22.51 -1.26
N PHE A 329 8.55 -21.47 -0.69
CA PHE A 329 8.43 -21.30 0.76
C PHE A 329 7.01 -21.46 1.29
N GLY A 330 5.99 -21.35 0.43
CA GLY A 330 4.59 -21.45 0.80
C GLY A 330 4.24 -22.86 1.25
N THR A 331 3.67 -22.96 2.44
CA THR A 331 3.17 -24.23 2.99
C THR A 331 1.85 -23.98 3.72
N LYS A 332 1.25 -25.04 4.30
CA LYS A 332 0.10 -24.88 5.20
C LYS A 332 0.40 -23.98 6.41
N ASN A 333 1.66 -23.90 6.82
CA ASN A 333 2.11 -23.13 7.98
C ASN A 333 2.75 -21.79 7.58
N VAL A 334 3.23 -21.65 6.34
CA VAL A 334 3.96 -20.48 5.87
C VAL A 334 3.19 -19.77 4.77
N ARG A 335 2.81 -18.51 5.03
CA ARG A 335 2.25 -17.60 4.03
C ARG A 335 3.33 -16.62 3.60
N VAL A 336 3.52 -16.50 2.29
CA VAL A 336 4.55 -15.63 1.70
C VAL A 336 3.94 -14.30 1.28
N TYR A 337 4.58 -13.21 1.68
CA TYR A 337 4.25 -11.83 1.37
C TYR A 337 5.49 -11.10 0.85
N PHE A 338 5.26 -9.97 0.20
CA PHE A 338 6.33 -9.19 -0.42
C PHE A 338 6.25 -7.73 0.05
N ASN A 339 7.33 -7.25 0.63
CA ASN A 339 7.42 -5.90 1.17
C ASN A 339 7.74 -4.90 0.05
N GLY A 340 7.02 -3.79 0.02
CA GLY A 340 7.37 -2.62 -0.76
C GLY A 340 8.60 -1.92 -0.18
N TYR A 341 9.36 -1.25 -1.04
CA TYR A 341 10.51 -0.46 -0.62
C TYR A 341 10.06 0.68 0.32
N THR A 342 10.55 0.64 1.56
CA THR A 342 10.11 1.53 2.64
C THR A 342 11.34 2.18 3.29
N PRO A 343 11.94 3.22 2.66
CA PRO A 343 13.12 3.89 3.20
C PRO A 343 12.80 4.70 4.47
N ASP A 344 11.58 5.21 4.56
CA ASP A 344 11.04 5.82 5.77
C ASP A 344 10.22 4.79 6.56
N MET A 345 10.81 4.29 7.65
CA MET A 345 10.22 3.27 8.52
C MET A 345 8.90 3.71 9.17
N PHE A 346 8.60 5.01 9.23
CA PHE A 346 7.41 5.55 9.88
C PHE A 346 6.24 5.80 8.92
N LYS A 347 6.42 5.57 7.60
CA LYS A 347 5.28 5.65 6.68
C LYS A 347 4.24 4.62 7.07
N ASN A 348 2.96 5.00 7.03
CA ASN A 348 1.86 4.13 7.45
C ASN A 348 1.10 3.47 6.28
N ASN A 349 1.42 3.80 5.03
CA ASN A 349 0.62 3.41 3.87
C ASN A 349 1.31 2.41 2.91
N VAL A 350 2.65 2.31 2.90
CA VAL A 350 3.43 1.58 1.88
C VAL A 350 3.08 0.09 1.80
N ASN A 351 2.89 -0.58 2.94
CA ASN A 351 2.60 -2.03 3.03
C ASN A 351 1.20 -2.33 3.59
N SER A 352 0.30 -1.35 3.57
CA SER A 352 -1.03 -1.39 4.20
C SER A 352 -1.86 -2.63 3.83
N GLU A 353 -1.89 -3.01 2.55
CA GLU A 353 -2.64 -4.19 2.07
C GLU A 353 -2.09 -5.51 2.61
N MET A 354 -0.77 -5.62 2.67
CA MET A 354 -0.10 -6.79 3.23
C MET A 354 -0.39 -6.89 4.73
N PHE A 355 -0.23 -5.79 5.46
CA PHE A 355 -0.53 -5.74 6.88
C PHE A 355 -1.99 -6.02 7.18
N LYS A 356 -2.93 -5.50 6.37
CA LYS A 356 -4.36 -5.84 6.49
C LYS A 356 -4.58 -7.35 6.39
N ARG A 357 -3.93 -8.03 5.46
CA ARG A 357 -4.04 -9.50 5.29
C ARG A 357 -3.39 -10.28 6.43
N ILE A 358 -2.23 -9.83 6.91
CA ILE A 358 -1.52 -10.46 8.04
C ILE A 358 -2.36 -10.36 9.31
N CYS A 359 -2.96 -9.20 9.58
CA CYS A 359 -3.74 -8.93 10.79
C CYS A 359 -5.24 -9.15 10.63
N GLN A 360 -5.70 -9.73 9.52
CA GLN A 360 -7.13 -9.78 9.15
C GLN A 360 -8.00 -10.49 10.21
N ASP A 361 -7.44 -11.48 10.92
CA ASP A 361 -8.17 -12.25 11.94
C ASP A 361 -8.44 -11.39 13.20
N HIS A 362 -7.76 -10.25 13.34
CA HIS A 362 -7.79 -9.36 14.51
C HIS A 362 -8.31 -7.95 14.18
N ILE A 363 -8.74 -7.70 12.93
CA ILE A 363 -9.23 -6.40 12.46
C ILE A 363 -10.60 -6.60 11.81
N GLN A 364 -11.61 -5.87 12.31
CA GLN A 364 -12.96 -5.88 11.74
C GLN A 364 -13.29 -4.53 11.13
N GLU A 365 -13.74 -4.51 9.87
CA GLU A 365 -14.23 -3.28 9.24
C GLU A 365 -15.64 -2.97 9.77
N LYS A 366 -15.87 -1.76 10.29
CA LYS A 366 -17.21 -1.35 10.72
C LYS A 366 -18.11 -1.30 9.51
N ILE A 367 -19.16 -2.12 9.53
CA ILE A 367 -20.23 -2.02 8.56
C ILE A 367 -21.01 -0.76 8.90
N ASN A 368 -21.08 0.17 7.95
CA ASN A 368 -21.83 1.41 8.13
C ASN A 368 -23.33 1.06 8.09
N ASP A 369 -24.03 1.17 9.22
CA ASP A 369 -25.45 0.78 9.39
C ASP A 369 -26.42 1.46 8.40
N LYS A 370 -25.99 2.50 7.68
CA LYS A 370 -26.75 3.09 6.57
C LYS A 370 -26.92 2.14 5.38
N MET A 371 -26.09 1.09 5.24
CA MET A 371 -26.18 0.10 4.15
C MET A 371 -27.25 -0.98 4.41
N LEU A 372 -27.63 -1.21 5.67
CA LEU A 372 -28.68 -2.19 6.03
C LEU A 372 -30.10 -1.69 5.77
N LYS A 373 -30.28 -0.40 5.45
CA LYS A 373 -31.58 0.19 5.09
C LYS A 373 -31.84 0.25 3.57
N LEU A 374 -30.96 -0.34 2.75
CA LEU A 374 -31.08 -0.39 1.28
C LEU A 374 -31.29 -1.81 0.74
N PHE A 375 -31.52 -2.80 1.62
CA PHE A 375 -31.93 -4.15 1.25
C PHE A 375 -33.34 -4.45 1.76
#